data_AF-A0A662U8J6-F1
#
_entry.id   AF-A0A662U8J6-F1
#
_cell.length_a   1.000
_cell.length_b   1.000
_cell.length_c   1.000
_cell.angle_alpha   90.00
_cell.angle_beta   90.00
_cell.angle_gamma   90.00
#
_symmetry.space_group_name_H-M   'P 1'
#
loop_
_entity.id
_entity.type
_entity.pdbx_description
1 polymer ?
#
loop_
_entity_poly.entity_id
_entity_poly.type
_entity_poly.pdbx_seq_one_letter_code
_entity_poly.pdbx_strand_id
1 'polypeptide(L)' 'AQIFVRTADGREVSVGGWQAYLEDVEAEYVEVIS' A
#
# COMPACT_ATOMS: atom_id res chain seq x y z
N ALA A 1 8.62 5.96 0.31
CA ALA A 1 8.71 4.63 0.96
C ALA A 1 7.60 3.79 0.37
N GLN A 2 7.87 2.53 0.04
CA GLN A 2 6.89 1.63 -0.61
C GLN A 2 6.61 0.46 0.33
N ILE A 3 5.34 0.11 0.51
CA ILE A 3 4.89 -1.02 1.32
C ILE A 3 4.24 -2.04 0.38
N PHE A 4 4.51 -3.33 0.61
CA PHE A 4 3.79 -4.41 -0.08
C PHE A 4 2.79 -5.04 0.89
N VAL A 5 1.52 -5.09 0.48
CA VAL A 5 0.42 -5.63 1.28
C VAL A 5 -0.17 -6.83 0.55
N ARG A 6 -0.44 -7.91 1.30
CA ARG A 6 -1.25 -9.03 0.80
C ARG A 6 -2.70 -8.80 1.19
N THR A 7 -3.56 -8.61 0.19
CA THR A 7 -5.00 -8.42 0.39
C THR A 7 -5.66 -9.74 0.80
N ALA A 8 -6.89 -9.65 1.33
CA ALA A 8 -7.63 -10.81 1.82
C ALA A 8 -7.94 -11.85 0.71
N ASP A 9 -8.00 -11.41 -0.55
CA ASP A 9 -8.14 -12.28 -1.73
C ASP A 9 -6.80 -12.85 -2.23
N GLY A 10 -5.70 -12.62 -1.51
CA GLY A 10 -4.39 -13.19 -1.76
C GLY A 10 -3.54 -12.45 -2.78
N ARG A 11 -4.01 -11.30 -3.31
CA ARG A 11 -3.22 -10.47 -4.23
C ARG A 11 -2.17 -9.68 -3.45
N GLU A 12 -1.03 -9.46 -4.10
CA GLU A 12 -0.02 -8.54 -3.58
C GLU A 12 -0.22 -7.19 -4.28
N VAL A 13 -0.26 -6.13 -3.49
CA VAL A 13 -0.39 -4.75 -3.98
C VAL A 13 0.70 -3.89 -3.38
N SER A 14 1.20 -2.97 -4.17
CA SER A 14 2.13 -1.94 -3.73
C SER A 14 1.37 -0.70 -3.26
N VAL A 15 1.74 -0.19 -2.09
CA VAL A 15 1.17 1.03 -1.50
C VAL A 15 2.28 2.08 -1.43
N GLY A 16 2.04 3.20 -2.11
CA GLY A 16 2.90 4.37 -2.11
C GLY A 16 2.35 5.48 -1.21
N GLY A 17 3.22 6.43 -0.86
CA GLY A 17 2.84 7.62 -0.10
C GLY A 17 2.10 8.66 -0.94
N TRP A 18 1.81 9.84 -0.36
CA TRP A 18 1.22 10.95 -1.10
C TRP A 18 2.03 11.31 -2.36
N GLN A 19 1.33 11.55 -3.48
CA GLN A 19 1.91 11.72 -4.83
C GLN A 19 2.62 10.47 -5.38
N ALA A 20 2.18 9.28 -4.97
CA ALA A 20 2.55 8.02 -5.61
C ALA A 20 1.89 7.92 -7.00
N TYR A 21 2.70 7.71 -8.03
CA TYR A 21 2.23 7.56 -9.41
C TYR A 21 2.56 6.19 -10.02
N LEU A 22 3.40 5.40 -9.36
CA LEU A 22 3.89 4.11 -9.88
C LEU A 22 3.29 2.91 -9.13
N GLU A 23 2.84 3.13 -7.89
CA GLU A 23 2.25 2.12 -7.02
C GLU A 23 0.78 1.86 -7.33
N ASP A 24 0.28 0.69 -6.91
CA ASP A 24 -1.10 0.29 -7.15
C ASP A 24 -2.11 1.11 -6.33
N VAL A 25 -1.69 1.58 -5.15
CA VAL A 25 -2.51 2.34 -4.21
C VAL A 25 -1.71 3.52 -3.64
N GLU A 26 -2.30 4.72 -3.67
CA GLU A 26 -1.80 5.90 -2.95
C GLU A 26 -2.44 5.98 -1.56
N ALA A 27 -1.63 6.17 -0.52
CA ALA A 27 -2.11 6.37 0.85
C ALA A 27 -1.26 7.43 1.58
N GLU A 28 -1.94 8.39 2.22
CA GLU A 28 -1.26 9.39 3.07
C GLU A 28 -0.83 8.80 4.42
N TYR A 29 -1.58 7.83 4.93
CA TYR A 29 -1.32 7.13 6.19
C TYR A 29 -1.65 5.65 6.08
N VAL A 30 -0.82 4.82 6.71
CA VAL A 30 -1.02 3.37 6.86
C VAL A 30 -0.98 3.04 8.34
N GLU A 31 -2.05 2.44 8.86
CA GLU A 31 -2.14 1.98 10.25
C GLU A 31 -1.87 0.48 10.31
N VAL A 32 -0.96 0.07 11.20
CA VAL A 32 -0.65 -1.33 11.46
C VAL A 32 -1.21 -1.69 12.82
N ILE A 33 -2.21 -2.58 12.85
CA ILE A 33 -2.83 -3.07 14.08
C ILE A 33 -2.18 -4.40 14.44
N SER A 34 -1.65 -4.49 15.67
CA SER A 34 -1.02 -5.67 16.26
C SER A 34 -1.94 -6.37 17.25
#